data_AF-A0A7V7VJH3-F1
#
_entry.id   AF-A0A7V7VJH3-F1
#
_cell.length_a   1.000
_cell.length_b   1.000
_cell.length_c   1.000
_cell.angle_alpha   90.00
_cell.angle_beta   90.00
_cell.angle_gamma   90.00
#
_symmetry.space_group_name_H-M   'P 1'
#
loop_
_entity.id
_entity.type
_entity.pdbx_description
1 polymer ?
#
loop_
_entity_poly.entity_id
_entity_poly.type
_entity_poly.pdbx_seq_one_letter_code
_entity_poly.pdbx_strand_id
1 'polypeptide(L)'
;VDLIGNPDFCKLAGAFGIPSVHIKRPADVTRMVKKALAYRDGPILIHAECIKTDNVFPMIPAGAALEDMLIEPPKHKLAKPTGST
;
A
#
# COMPACT_ATOMS: atom_id res chain seq x y z
N VAL A 1 -4.48 -7.25 -7.41
CA VAL A 1 -5.57 -6.43 -8.01
C VAL A 1 -4.98 -5.52 -9.07
N ASP A 2 -5.53 -5.50 -10.28
CA ASP A 2 -5.20 -4.49 -11.30
C ASP A 2 -5.97 -3.19 -10.99
N LEU A 3 -5.26 -2.07 -10.85
CA LEU A 3 -5.82 -0.77 -10.47
C LEU A 3 -6.52 -0.06 -11.65
N ILE A 4 -7.20 -0.83 -12.49
CA ILE A 4 -7.91 -0.35 -13.69
C ILE A 4 -9.12 0.45 -13.22
N GLY A 5 -9.13 1.75 -13.52
CA GLY A 5 -10.18 2.69 -13.11
C GLY A 5 -9.74 3.75 -12.11
N ASN A 6 -8.52 3.66 -11.56
CA ASN A 6 -7.99 4.74 -10.73
C ASN A 6 -7.76 6.02 -11.57
N PRO A 7 -8.12 7.20 -11.04
CA PRO A 7 -7.85 8.47 -11.71
C PRO A 7 -6.37 8.83 -11.60
N ASP A 8 -5.97 9.86 -12.35
CA ASP A 8 -4.71 10.55 -12.08
C ASP A 8 -4.84 11.34 -10.77
N PHE A 9 -4.34 10.77 -9.68
CA PHE A 9 -4.44 11.38 -8.36
C PHE A 9 -3.73 12.74 -8.24
N CYS A 10 -2.68 12.98 -9.03
CA CYS A 10 -1.97 14.26 -9.02
C CYS A 10 -2.82 15.36 -9.68
N LYS A 11 -3.48 15.03 -10.80
CA LYS A 11 -4.45 15.96 -11.43
C LYS A 11 -5.67 16.19 -10.54
N LEU A 12 -6.17 15.14 -9.89
CA LEU A 12 -7.28 15.26 -8.95
C LEU A 12 -6.94 16.22 -7.81
N ALA A 13 -5.76 16.05 -7.17
CA ALA A 13 -5.28 16.97 -6.14
C ALA A 13 -5.16 18.41 -6.67
N GLY A 14 -4.62 18.59 -7.87
CA GLY A 14 -4.51 19.90 -8.52
C GLY A 14 -5.86 20.60 -8.73
N ALA A 15 -6.92 19.86 -9.04
CA ALA A 15 -8.27 20.42 -9.17
C ALA A 15 -8.82 21.01 -7.85
N PHE A 16 -8.33 20.52 -6.71
CA PHE A 16 -8.63 21.06 -5.37
C PHE A 16 -7.60 22.07 -4.87
N GLY A 17 -6.66 22.50 -5.72
CA GLY A 17 -5.58 23.41 -5.33
C GLY A 17 -4.53 22.76 -4.41
N ILE A 18 -4.51 21.43 -4.32
CA ILE A 18 -3.60 20.68 -3.46
C ILE A 18 -2.36 20.29 -4.28
N PRO A 19 -1.13 20.70 -3.86
CA PRO A 19 0.08 20.23 -4.51
C PRO A 19 0.25 18.73 -4.31
N SER A 20 0.99 18.08 -5.22
CA SER A 20 1.23 16.65 -5.14
C SER A 20 2.64 16.26 -5.60
N VAL A 21 3.11 15.11 -5.12
CA VAL A 21 4.32 14.44 -5.60
C VAL A 21 3.98 13.03 -6.06
N HIS A 22 4.58 12.61 -7.17
CA HIS A 22 4.40 11.28 -7.74
C HIS A 22 5.72 10.50 -7.67
N ILE A 23 5.74 9.40 -6.93
CA ILE A 23 6.90 8.52 -6.73
C ILE A 23 6.71 7.25 -7.55
N LYS A 24 7.44 7.12 -8.65
CA LYS A 24 7.38 5.95 -9.54
C LYS A 24 8.49 4.92 -9.29
N ARG A 25 9.59 5.35 -8.68
CA ARG A 25 10.79 4.54 -8.50
C ARG A 25 11.21 4.53 -7.04
N PRO A 26 11.65 3.38 -6.49
CA PRO A 26 12.13 3.31 -5.10
C PRO A 26 13.27 4.30 -4.80
N ALA A 27 14.15 4.55 -5.77
CA ALA A 27 15.27 5.49 -5.63
C ALA A 27 14.84 6.94 -5.36
N ASP A 28 13.61 7.32 -5.73
CA ASP A 28 13.10 8.68 -5.57
C ASP A 28 12.39 8.91 -4.22
N VAL A 29 12.10 7.84 -3.47
CA VAL A 29 11.29 7.87 -2.25
C VAL A 29 11.83 8.89 -1.25
N THR A 30 13.10 8.78 -0.86
CA THR A 30 13.70 9.67 0.15
C THR A 30 13.64 11.14 -0.26
N ARG A 31 13.94 11.44 -1.53
CA ARG A 31 13.95 12.82 -2.05
C ARG A 31 12.54 13.41 -2.09
N MET A 32 11.57 12.64 -2.61
CA MET A 32 10.19 13.09 -2.79
C MET A 32 9.43 13.20 -1.48
N VAL A 33 9.62 12.25 -0.55
CA VAL A 33 9.02 12.31 0.79
C VAL A 33 9.58 13.51 1.56
N LYS A 34 10.89 13.78 1.50
CA LYS A 34 11.48 14.99 2.10
C LYS A 34 10.89 16.27 1.51
N LYS A 35 10.71 16.33 0.18
CA LYS A 35 10.05 17.46 -0.49
C LYS A 35 8.62 17.65 0.02
N ALA A 36 7.84 16.58 0.12
CA ALA A 36 6.46 16.64 0.61
C ALA A 36 6.40 17.07 2.08
N LEU A 37 7.24 16.49 2.95
CA LEU A 37 7.32 16.84 4.37
C LEU A 37 7.92 18.22 4.64
N ALA A 38 8.57 18.86 3.67
CA ALA A 38 9.06 20.24 3.77
C ALA A 38 7.98 21.28 3.44
N TYR A 39 6.89 20.87 2.77
CA TYR A 39 5.77 21.75 2.49
C TYR A 39 5.06 22.17 3.79
N ARG A 40 4.75 23.47 3.93
CA ARG A 40 4.15 24.05 5.14
C ARG A 40 2.84 24.78 4.88
N ASP A 41 2.56 25.10 3.61
CA ASP A 41 1.42 25.93 3.22
C ASP A 41 0.13 25.10 2.99
N GLY A 42 -0.08 24.06 3.81
CA GLY A 42 -1.29 23.23 3.80
C GLY A 42 -1.07 21.75 3.44
N PRO A 43 -2.11 21.05 2.94
CA PRO A 43 -2.04 19.64 2.60
C PRO A 43 -1.20 19.40 1.33
N ILE A 44 -0.60 18.22 1.24
CA ILE A 44 0.11 17.75 0.05
C ILE A 44 -0.22 16.27 -0.18
N LEU A 45 -0.52 15.90 -1.42
CA LEU A 45 -0.78 14.51 -1.78
C LEU A 45 0.53 13.81 -2.20
N ILE A 46 0.79 12.63 -1.64
CA ILE A 46 1.84 11.73 -2.13
C ILE A 46 1.17 10.57 -2.87
N HIS A 47 1.41 10.47 -4.17
CA HIS A 47 1.07 9.29 -4.95
C HIS A 47 2.33 8.42 -5.11
N ALA A 48 2.36 7.25 -4.45
CA ALA A 48 3.47 6.32 -4.53
C ALA A 48 3.04 5.04 -5.27
N GLU A 49 3.66 4.78 -6.42
CA GLU A 49 3.43 3.53 -7.16
C GLU A 49 4.16 2.39 -6.44
N CYS A 50 3.38 1.49 -5.85
CA CYS A 50 3.90 0.27 -5.24
C CYS A 50 3.86 -0.87 -6.25
N ILE A 51 4.92 -1.69 -6.25
CA ILE A 51 4.92 -2.95 -6.97
C ILE A 51 3.86 -3.86 -6.32
N LYS A 52 3.13 -4.64 -7.12
CA LYS A 52 2.26 -5.68 -6.59
C LYS A 52 3.13 -6.77 -5.96
N THR A 53 3.40 -6.65 -4.66
CA THR A 53 4.15 -7.63 -3.88
C THR A 53 3.21 -8.67 -3.28
N ASP A 54 3.83 -9.63 -2.59
CA ASP A 54 3.15 -10.68 -1.83
C ASP A 54 2.30 -10.14 -0.68
N ASN A 55 1.57 -11.06 -0.04
CA ASN A 55 0.68 -10.79 1.08
C ASN A 55 1.40 -10.19 2.31
N VAL A 56 0.62 -9.63 3.24
CA VAL A 56 1.12 -9.07 4.50
C VAL A 56 1.36 -10.18 5.53
N PHE A 57 2.55 -10.20 6.12
CA PHE A 57 2.95 -11.11 7.19
C PHE A 57 3.52 -10.31 8.39
N PRO A 58 3.44 -10.83 9.63
CA PRO A 58 2.88 -12.13 10.01
C PRO A 58 1.34 -12.17 9.94
N MET A 59 0.78 -13.35 9.68
CA MET A 59 -0.66 -13.57 9.52
C MET A 59 -1.09 -14.84 10.26
N ILE A 60 -2.15 -14.75 11.08
CA ILE A 60 -2.82 -15.94 11.64
C ILE A 60 -3.91 -16.36 10.64
N PRO A 61 -3.85 -17.59 10.08
CA PRO A 61 -4.90 -18.07 9.19
C PRO A 61 -6.26 -18.06 9.89
N ALA A 62 -7.33 -17.81 9.13
CA ALA A 62 -8.67 -17.81 9.68
C ALA A 62 -8.98 -19.16 10.38
N GLY A 63 -9.43 -19.10 11.63
CA GLY A 63 -9.74 -20.28 12.44
C GLY A 63 -8.53 -21.04 13.02
N ALA A 64 -7.30 -20.54 12.83
CA ALA A 64 -6.09 -21.13 13.43
C ALA A 64 -5.77 -20.52 14.80
N ALA A 65 -4.94 -21.21 15.59
CA ALA A 65 -4.50 -20.72 16.89
C ALA A 65 -3.37 -19.68 16.74
N LEU A 66 -3.04 -18.97 17.83
CA LEU A 66 -1.99 -17.94 17.81
C LEU A 66 -0.62 -18.54 17.47
N GLU A 67 -0.35 -19.75 17.97
CA GLU A 67 0.85 -20.53 17.70
C GLU A 67 1.03 -20.93 16.23
N ASP A 68 -0.04 -20.92 15.42
CA ASP A 68 -0.02 -21.27 13.98
C ASP A 68 0.28 -20.06 13.08
N MET A 69 0.93 -19.03 13.62
CA MET A 69 1.25 -17.80 12.89
C MET A 69 2.16 -18.06 11.68
N LEU A 70 1.74 -17.60 10.51
CA LEU A 70 2.57 -17.59 9.31
C LEU A 70 3.51 -16.39 9.32
N ILE A 71 4.81 -16.65 9.26
CA ILE A 71 5.85 -15.61 9.16
C ILE A 71 6.26 -15.36 7.70
N GLU A 72 6.07 -16.36 6.83
CA GLU A 72 6.39 -16.31 5.41
C GLU A 72 5.24 -16.90 4.56
N PRO A 73 5.22 -16.66 3.24
CA PRO A 73 4.23 -17.26 2.35
C PRO A 73 4.17 -18.79 2.50
N PRO A 74 2.97 -19.36 2.73
CA PRO A 74 2.83 -20.80 2.96
C PRO A 74 3.22 -21.58 1.70
N LYS A 75 4.12 -22.56 1.87
CA LYS A 75 4.58 -23.44 0.77
C LYS A 75 3.59 -24.55 0.42
N HIS A 76 2.54 -24.70 1.22
CA HIS A 76 1.49 -25.71 1.07
C HIS A 76 0.10 -25.08 1.21
N LYS A 77 -0.91 -25.76 0.68
CA LYS A 77 -2.30 -25.28 0.71
C LYS A 77 -2.85 -25.35 2.13
N LEU A 78 -3.21 -24.20 2.70
CA LEU A 78 -3.83 -24.13 4.02
C LEU A 78 -5.22 -24.78 4.00
N ALA A 79 -5.62 -25.38 5.13
CA ALA A 79 -6.97 -25.89 5.32
C ALA A 79 -7.99 -24.74 5.14
N LYS A 80 -9.14 -25.04 4.54
CA LYS A 80 -10.22 -24.05 4.44
C LYS A 80 -10.74 -23.73 5.84
N PRO A 81 -10.90 -22.45 6.20
CA PRO A 81 -11.48 -22.09 7.49
C PRO A 81 -12.91 -22.63 7.59
N THR A 82 -13.21 -23.37 8.65
CA THR A 82 -14.57 -23.79 8.99
C THR A 82 -15.20 -22.70 9.85
N GLY A 83 -16.20 -21.99 9.33
CA GLY A 83 -16.99 -21.02 10.10
C GLY A 83 -16.98 -19.57 9.60
N SER A 84 -16.33 -19.26 8.48
CA SER A 84 -16.53 -17.95 7.84
C SER A 84 -17.82 -18.00 7.03
N THR A 85 -18.83 -17.24 7.46
CA THR A 85 -19.85 -16.70 6.56
C THR A 85 -19.22 -15.80 5.51
#